data_AF-A0A530YB94-F1
#
_entry.id   AF-A0A530YB94-F1
#
_cell.length_a   1.000
_cell.length_b   1.000
_cell.length_c   1.000
_cell.angle_alpha   90.00
_cell.angle_beta   90.00
_cell.angle_gamma   90.00
#
_symmetry.space_group_name_H-M   'P 1'
#
loop_
_entity.id
_entity.type
_entity.pdbx_description
1 polymer ?
#
loop_
_entity_poly.entity_id
_entity_poly.type
_entity_poly.pdbx_seq_one_letter_code
_entity_poly.pdbx_strand_id
1 'polypeptide(L)'
;DLTGNWQCRTIKAGGLSPLVIYGWFKCKVSDDGSGWILEKLTGSQRTKGRFFDDGEKRSIYLGSFFVNNDPAKPYGGGPQSDQVGYAFRNSANEWRIEFPAPYYESKLDILEFKR
;
A
#
# COMPACT_ATOMS: atom_id res chain seq x y z
N ASP A 1 -12.11 12.72 1.25
CA ASP A 1 -10.90 12.69 2.09
C ASP A 1 -10.57 11.23 2.41
N LEU A 2 -9.30 10.81 2.30
CA LEU A 2 -8.86 9.45 2.65
C LEU A 2 -8.41 9.31 4.10
N THR A 3 -8.24 10.41 4.85
CA THR A 3 -7.75 10.35 6.22
C THR A 3 -8.64 9.47 7.11
N GLY A 4 -8.01 8.77 8.06
CA GLY A 4 -8.69 7.93 9.04
C GLY A 4 -8.19 6.49 9.09
N ASN A 5 -8.92 5.68 9.85
CA ASN A 5 -8.63 4.26 10.02
C ASN A 5 -9.32 3.44 8.92
N TRP A 6 -8.63 2.41 8.45
CA TRP A 6 -9.07 1.53 7.38
C TRP A 6 -8.80 0.07 7.74
N GLN A 7 -9.67 -0.82 7.28
CA GLN A 7 -9.29 -2.21 7.07
C GLN A 7 -8.56 -2.30 5.74
N CYS A 8 -7.46 -3.06 5.68
CA CYS A 8 -6.72 -3.29 4.46
C CYS A 8 -6.31 -4.75 4.28
N ARG A 9 -6.24 -5.24 3.05
CA ARG A 9 -5.73 -6.60 2.76
C ARG A 9 -4.91 -6.61 1.48
N THR A 10 -3.93 -7.50 1.42
CA THR A 10 -3.14 -7.73 0.21
C THR A 10 -3.72 -8.89 -0.58
N ILE A 11 -3.79 -8.73 -1.90
CA ILE A 11 -4.02 -9.79 -2.87
C ILE A 11 -2.74 -9.90 -3.69
N LYS A 12 -2.15 -11.09 -3.73
CA LYS A 12 -0.96 -11.39 -4.53
C LYS A 12 -1.39 -12.20 -5.74
N ALA A 13 -1.09 -11.72 -6.95
CA ALA A 13 -1.44 -12.37 -8.20
C ALA A 13 -0.19 -12.78 -8.97
N GLY A 14 -0.15 -14.05 -9.37
CA GLY A 14 1.01 -14.68 -10.01
C GLY A 14 2.23 -14.79 -9.11
N GLY A 15 3.32 -15.36 -9.64
CA GLY A 15 4.56 -15.59 -8.90
C GLY A 15 4.63 -16.99 -8.30
N LEU A 16 4.88 -17.10 -6.99
CA LEU A 16 4.99 -18.40 -6.30
C LEU A 16 3.67 -19.19 -6.26
N SER A 17 2.54 -18.47 -6.21
CA SER A 17 1.19 -19.02 -6.28
C SER A 17 0.39 -18.25 -7.33
N PRO A 18 -0.57 -18.88 -8.04
CA PRO A 18 -1.42 -18.16 -9.00
C PRO A 18 -2.20 -17.01 -8.33
N LEU A 19 -2.67 -17.21 -7.11
CA LEU A 19 -3.45 -16.24 -6.36
C LEU A 19 -3.36 -16.50 -4.85
N VAL A 20 -3.12 -15.45 -4.07
CA VAL A 20 -3.23 -15.47 -2.60
C VAL A 20 -4.02 -14.25 -2.15
N ILE A 21 -5.06 -14.47 -1.33
CA ILE A 21 -5.87 -13.40 -0.76
C ILE A 21 -5.70 -13.44 0.76
N TYR A 22 -5.08 -12.41 1.33
CA TYR A 22 -4.92 -12.31 2.78
C TYR A 22 -6.19 -11.80 3.47
N GLY A 23 -6.27 -12.05 4.78
CA GLY A 23 -7.28 -11.45 5.65
C GLY A 23 -7.10 -9.94 5.83
N TRP A 24 -8.03 -9.33 6.56
CA TRP A 24 -8.04 -7.90 6.83
C TRP A 24 -7.10 -7.53 7.99
N PHE A 25 -6.36 -6.44 7.80
CA PHE A 25 -5.43 -5.82 8.74
C PHE A 25 -5.81 -4.37 9.01
N LYS A 26 -5.20 -3.75 10.02
CA LYS A 26 -5.41 -2.35 10.34
C LYS A 26 -4.46 -1.50 9.51
N CYS A 27 -4.99 -0.49 8.83
CA CYS A 27 -4.25 0.55 8.16
C CYS A 27 -4.74 1.92 8.63
N LYS A 28 -3.89 2.94 8.50
CA LYS A 28 -4.23 4.33 8.78
C LYS A 28 -3.72 5.22 7.65
N VAL A 29 -4.54 6.19 7.26
CA VAL A 29 -4.12 7.30 6.42
C VAL A 29 -4.14 8.58 7.27
N SER A 30 -3.04 9.31 7.27
CA SER A 30 -2.90 10.62 7.93
C SER A 30 -2.53 11.69 6.92
N ASP A 31 -2.78 12.95 7.25
CA ASP A 31 -2.31 14.12 6.50
C ASP A 31 -1.41 14.95 7.41
N ASP A 32 -0.22 15.31 6.94
CA ASP A 32 0.75 16.14 7.67
C ASP A 32 0.88 17.55 7.10
N GLY A 33 -0.07 17.96 6.23
CA GLY A 33 -0.04 19.24 5.53
C GLY A 33 0.77 19.21 4.23
N SER A 34 1.54 18.15 3.98
CA SER A 34 2.27 17.93 2.72
C SER A 34 1.65 16.80 1.89
N GLY A 35 0.42 16.39 2.21
CA GLY A 35 -0.29 15.30 1.56
C GLY A 35 -0.42 14.05 2.44
N TRP A 36 -1.05 13.03 1.87
CA TRP A 36 -1.42 11.84 2.64
C TRP A 36 -0.27 10.85 2.82
N ILE A 37 -0.25 10.23 3.99
CA ILE A 37 0.66 9.15 4.38
C ILE A 37 -0.17 7.92 4.74
N LEU A 38 0.11 6.79 4.12
CA LEU A 38 -0.41 5.48 4.50
C LEU A 38 0.56 4.78 5.44
N GLU A 39 0.03 4.11 6.46
CA GLU A 39 0.74 3.14 7.28
C GLU A 39 -0.11 1.89 7.52
N LYS A 40 0.45 0.71 7.20
CA LYS A 40 -0.13 -0.60 7.56
C LYS A 40 0.33 -1.00 8.95
N LEU A 41 -0.60 -1.00 9.90
CA LEU A 41 -0.33 -1.10 11.33
C LEU A 41 -0.23 -2.53 11.84
N THR A 42 -0.88 -3.50 11.18
CA THR A 42 -0.84 -4.92 11.58
C THR A 42 -0.49 -5.86 10.42
N GLY A 43 -0.14 -7.10 10.77
CA GLY A 43 0.41 -8.10 9.85
C GLY A 43 1.94 -8.07 9.79
N SER A 44 2.52 -9.14 9.24
CA SER A 44 3.96 -9.31 9.12
C SER A 44 4.55 -8.46 7.99
N GLN A 45 3.96 -8.48 6.81
CA GLN A 45 4.36 -7.60 5.71
C GLN A 45 3.65 -6.24 5.86
N ARG A 46 4.41 -5.16 6.01
CA ARG A 46 3.91 -3.80 6.23
C ARG A 46 4.43 -2.85 5.16
N THR A 47 3.74 -1.72 5.04
CA THR A 47 4.08 -0.65 4.12
C THR A 47 3.82 0.71 4.75
N LYS A 48 4.68 1.68 4.46
CA LYS A 48 4.54 3.08 4.87
C LYS A 48 5.04 4.01 3.78
N GLY A 49 4.23 4.99 3.39
CA GLY A 49 4.57 5.83 2.24
C GLY A 49 3.60 6.98 2.00
N ARG A 50 3.93 7.82 1.05
CA ARG A 50 3.19 9.06 0.72
C ARG A 50 2.48 8.94 -0.61
N PHE A 51 1.35 9.63 -0.71
CA PHE A 51 0.62 9.82 -1.97
C PHE A 51 1.01 11.13 -2.65
N PHE A 52 1.09 11.08 -3.98
CA PHE A 52 1.36 12.20 -4.86
C PHE A 52 0.24 12.29 -5.90
N ASP A 53 -0.20 13.49 -6.23
CA ASP A 53 -1.26 13.67 -7.21
C ASP A 53 -0.81 13.25 -8.61
N ASP A 54 -1.65 12.47 -9.30
CA ASP A 54 -1.45 12.02 -10.69
C ASP A 54 -2.77 12.20 -11.46
N GLY A 55 -3.25 13.44 -11.45
CA GLY A 55 -4.51 13.85 -12.06
C GLY A 55 -5.74 13.45 -11.24
N GLU A 56 -6.91 13.51 -11.89
CA GLU A 56 -8.21 13.37 -11.22
C GLU A 56 -8.56 11.91 -10.86
N LYS A 57 -7.97 10.94 -11.56
CA LYS A 57 -8.43 9.53 -11.51
C LYS A 57 -7.63 8.67 -10.55
N ARG A 58 -6.43 9.09 -10.16
CA ARG A 58 -5.51 8.29 -9.34
C ARG A 58 -4.44 9.14 -8.66
N SER A 59 -3.73 8.52 -7.73
CA SER A 59 -2.52 9.08 -7.11
C SER A 59 -1.37 8.09 -7.26
N ILE A 60 -0.15 8.59 -7.28
CA ILE A 60 1.06 7.77 -7.15
C ILE A 60 1.30 7.52 -5.66
N TYR A 61 1.62 6.29 -5.30
CA TYR A 61 2.10 5.92 -3.98
C TYR A 61 3.59 5.60 -4.05
N LEU A 62 4.39 6.26 -3.22
CA LEU A 62 5.80 5.93 -3.00
C LEU A 62 5.98 5.55 -1.53
N GLY A 63 6.42 4.33 -1.27
CA GLY A 63 6.52 3.81 0.09
C GLY A 63 7.55 2.72 0.27
N SER A 64 7.66 2.27 1.50
CA SER A 64 8.68 1.33 1.96
C SER A 64 8.02 0.09 2.51
N PHE A 65 8.39 -1.06 1.95
CA PHE A 65 8.10 -2.38 2.48
C PHE A 65 9.03 -2.69 3.66
N PHE A 66 8.47 -3.24 4.73
CA PHE A 66 9.21 -3.72 5.88
C PHE A 66 8.47 -4.88 6.54
N VAL A 67 9.19 -5.66 7.34
CA VAL A 67 8.66 -6.87 7.98
C VAL A 67 8.54 -6.66 9.48
N ASN A 68 7.41 -7.11 10.04
CA ASN A 68 7.08 -7.07 11.45
C ASN A 68 7.23 -5.65 12.05
N ASN A 69 8.24 -5.47 12.91
CA ASN A 69 8.53 -4.22 13.60
C ASN A 69 9.83 -3.58 13.12
N ASP A 70 10.39 -4.05 12.00
CA ASP A 70 11.55 -3.41 11.39
C ASP A 70 11.19 -1.95 11.05
N PRO A 71 12.11 -1.01 11.29
CA PRO A 71 11.84 0.38 10.96
C PRO A 71 11.66 0.54 9.44
N ALA A 72 10.62 1.28 9.04
CA ALA A 72 10.42 1.64 7.65
C ALA A 72 11.62 2.47 7.16
N LYS A 73 12.33 1.97 6.13
CA LYS A 73 13.40 2.72 5.48
C LYS A 73 12.82 3.88 4.67
N PRO A 74 13.56 4.99 4.46
CA PRO A 74 13.17 5.99 3.47
C PRO A 74 12.99 5.35 2.08
N TYR A 75 12.03 5.86 1.30
CA TYR A 75 11.91 5.49 -0.10
C TYR A 75 13.16 5.91 -0.88
N GLY A 76 13.59 5.10 -1.84
CA GLY A 76 14.88 5.24 -2.54
C GLY A 76 16.01 4.45 -1.88
N GLY A 77 15.67 3.54 -0.95
CA GLY A 77 16.62 2.66 -0.28
C GLY A 77 17.02 1.43 -1.10
N GLY A 78 16.36 1.22 -2.25
CA GLY A 78 16.61 0.10 -3.16
C GLY A 78 15.40 -0.81 -3.34
N PRO A 79 15.43 -1.68 -4.36
CA PRO A 79 14.25 -2.43 -4.82
C PRO A 79 13.69 -3.40 -3.77
N GLN A 80 14.47 -3.78 -2.76
CA GLN A 80 14.01 -4.64 -1.66
C GLN A 80 13.04 -3.96 -0.71
N SER A 81 13.08 -2.63 -0.59
CA SER A 81 12.16 -1.86 0.25
C SER A 81 11.24 -0.98 -0.58
N ASP A 82 11.72 -0.47 -1.71
CA ASP A 82 10.98 0.51 -2.49
C ASP A 82 9.72 -0.10 -3.10
N GLN A 83 8.58 0.53 -2.79
CA GLN A 83 7.29 0.20 -3.36
C GLN A 83 6.73 1.41 -4.10
N VAL A 84 6.36 1.19 -5.35
CA VAL A 84 5.65 2.15 -6.20
C VAL A 84 4.33 1.54 -6.61
N GLY A 85 3.26 2.33 -6.55
CA GLY A 85 1.96 1.88 -7.01
C GLY A 85 1.03 3.02 -7.40
N TYR A 86 -0.05 2.66 -8.07
CA TYR A 86 -1.15 3.59 -8.34
C TYR A 86 -2.30 3.35 -7.37
N ALA A 87 -2.76 4.41 -6.74
CA ALA A 87 -3.90 4.40 -5.85
C ALA A 87 -5.17 4.85 -6.61
N PHE A 88 -6.20 3.99 -6.61
CA PHE A 88 -7.48 4.21 -7.27
C PHE A 88 -8.58 4.35 -6.22
N ARG A 89 -9.27 5.50 -6.23
CA ARG A 89 -10.32 5.85 -5.28
C ARG A 89 -11.68 5.48 -5.87
N ASN A 90 -12.12 4.24 -5.65
CA ASN A 90 -13.36 3.73 -6.24
C ASN A 90 -14.60 4.33 -5.57
N SER A 91 -14.55 4.60 -4.26
CA SER A 91 -15.62 5.25 -3.51
C SER A 91 -15.09 5.91 -2.23
N ALA A 92 -15.98 6.53 -1.44
CA ALA A 92 -15.64 7.08 -0.13
C ALA A 92 -15.25 6.00 0.91
N ASN A 93 -15.71 4.77 0.71
CA ASN A 93 -15.55 3.68 1.68
C ASN A 93 -14.68 2.54 1.17
N GLU A 94 -14.27 2.55 -0.10
CA GLU A 94 -13.45 1.52 -0.72
C GLU A 94 -12.48 2.10 -1.74
N TRP A 95 -11.23 1.66 -1.70
CA TRP A 95 -10.17 2.04 -2.64
C TRP A 95 -9.05 1.00 -2.63
N ARG A 96 -8.09 1.13 -3.54
CA ARG A 96 -6.96 0.20 -3.63
C ARG A 96 -5.67 0.85 -4.11
N ILE A 97 -4.54 0.20 -3.82
CA ILE A 97 -3.25 0.47 -4.46
C ILE A 97 -2.85 -0.76 -5.26
N GLU A 98 -2.42 -0.56 -6.50
CA GLU A 98 -1.85 -1.58 -7.36
C GLU A 98 -0.33 -1.41 -7.44
N PHE A 99 0.43 -2.41 -7.01
CA PHE A 99 1.89 -2.46 -7.04
C PHE A 99 2.35 -3.36 -8.19
N PRO A 100 2.72 -2.81 -9.36
CA PRO A 100 3.20 -3.62 -10.48
C PRO A 100 4.58 -4.19 -10.18
N ALA A 101 4.76 -5.50 -10.45
CA ALA A 101 6.04 -6.20 -10.32
C ALA A 101 6.77 -5.93 -8.99
N PRO A 102 6.14 -6.20 -7.82
CA PRO A 102 6.80 -6.01 -6.54
C PRO A 102 8.01 -6.95 -6.43
N TYR A 103 8.99 -6.57 -5.61
CA TYR A 103 10.23 -7.34 -5.48
C TYR A 103 10.02 -8.78 -4.96
N TYR A 104 8.99 -9.01 -4.14
CA TYR A 104 8.75 -10.29 -3.48
C TYR A 104 7.50 -11.00 -3.98
N GLU A 105 7.61 -12.33 -4.09
CA GLU A 105 6.53 -13.35 -4.14
C GLU A 105 5.58 -13.33 -5.35
N SER A 106 5.24 -12.16 -5.90
CA SER A 106 4.14 -12.00 -6.86
C SER A 106 4.52 -11.22 -8.12
N LYS A 107 3.60 -11.20 -9.10
CA LYS A 107 3.71 -10.32 -10.29
C LYS A 107 2.93 -9.02 -10.13
N LEU A 108 1.93 -9.03 -9.25
CA LEU A 108 1.11 -7.87 -8.89
C LEU A 108 0.66 -8.06 -7.44
N ASP A 109 0.86 -7.03 -6.63
CA ASP A 109 0.19 -6.91 -5.34
C ASP A 109 -0.92 -5.86 -5.46
N ILE A 110 -2.10 -6.18 -4.95
CA ILE A 110 -3.21 -5.23 -4.77
C ILE A 110 -3.43 -5.07 -3.28
N LEU A 111 -3.28 -3.86 -2.76
CA LEU A 111 -3.65 -3.52 -1.39
C LEU A 111 -5.01 -2.85 -1.40
N GLU A 112 -6.04 -3.59 -1.03
CA GLU A 112 -7.42 -3.11 -0.97
C GLU A 112 -7.72 -2.51 0.40
N PHE A 113 -8.60 -1.52 0.44
CA PHE A 113 -9.01 -0.81 1.63
C PHE A 113 -10.53 -0.73 1.73
N LYS A 114 -11.07 -0.88 2.94
CA LYS A 114 -12.47 -0.62 3.24
C LYS A 114 -12.68 -0.01 4.62
N ARG A 115 -13.81 0.68 4.80
CA ARG A 115 -14.30 1.14 6.12
C ARG A 115 -15.29 0.18 6.73
#